data_AF-A0A562BTD2-F1
#
_entry.id   AF-A0A562BTD2-F1
#
_cell.length_a   1.000
_cell.length_b   1.000
_cell.length_c   1.000
_cell.angle_alpha   90.00
_cell.angle_beta   90.00
_cell.angle_gamma   90.00
#
_symmetry.space_group_name_H-M   'P 1'
#
loop_
_entity.id
_entity.type
_entity.pdbx_description
1 polymer ?
#
loop_
_entity_poly.entity_id
_entity_poly.type
_entity_poly.pdbx_seq_one_letter_code
_entity_poly.pdbx_strand_id
1 'polypeptide(L)' 'MVLGEPSFYGRFGFRTVPGLVLPDVPAEYFQALPFGHDLPAGTVAYHAAFETTG' A
#
# COMPACT_ATOMS: atom_id res chain seq x y z
N MET A 1 -3.31 3.78 2.48
CA MET A 1 -2.63 2.89 1.52
C MET A 1 -3.64 2.53 0.44
N VAL A 2 -3.18 2.33 -0.79
CA VAL A 2 -4.04 2.00 -1.94
C VAL A 2 -3.44 0.85 -2.73
N LEU A 3 -4.33 0.06 -3.32
CA LEU A 3 -3.99 -0.97 -4.30
C LEU A 3 -4.49 -0.54 -5.66
N GLY A 4 -3.58 -0.45 -6.63
CA GLY A 4 -3.92 -0.21 -8.02
C GLY A 4 -2.80 0.42 -8.82
N GLU A 5 -3.15 0.94 -10.00
CA GLU A 5 -2.19 1.38 -11.01
C GLU A 5 -1.30 2.55 -10.53
N PRO A 6 0.04 2.41 -10.58
CA PRO A 6 0.99 3.48 -10.23
C PRO A 6 0.78 4.76 -11.02
N SER A 7 0.51 4.63 -12.31
CA SER A 7 0.27 5.76 -13.22
C SER A 7 -1.00 6.55 -12.88
N PHE A 8 -1.95 5.91 -12.19
CA PHE A 8 -3.20 6.54 -11.76
C PHE A 8 -3.04 7.20 -10.39
N TYR A 9 -2.61 6.43 -9.38
CA TYR A 9 -2.50 6.92 -8.00
C TYR A 9 -1.28 7.82 -7.75
N GLY A 10 -0.20 7.66 -8.52
CA GLY A 10 0.99 8.50 -8.45
C GLY A 10 0.71 9.97 -8.70
N ARG A 11 -0.37 10.31 -9.43
CA ARG A 11 -0.82 11.69 -9.65
C ARG A 11 -1.20 12.41 -8.36
N PHE A 12 -1.59 11.67 -7.33
CA PHE A 12 -1.95 12.20 -6.02
C PHE A 12 -0.79 12.09 -5.00
N GLY A 13 0.42 11.76 -5.45
CA GLY A 13 1.61 11.62 -4.62
C GLY A 13 1.77 10.25 -3.94
N PHE A 14 0.92 9.28 -4.27
CA PHE A 14 1.12 7.90 -3.84
C PHE A 14 2.37 7.31 -4.48
N ARG A 15 3.12 6.54 -3.71
CA ARG A 15 4.31 5.84 -4.19
C ARG A 15 4.47 4.52 -3.49
N THR A 16 5.24 3.62 -4.08
CA THR A 16 5.69 2.42 -3.39
C THR A 16 6.57 2.82 -2.20
N VAL A 17 6.31 2.23 -1.04
CA VAL A 17 7.12 2.42 0.16
C VAL A 17 7.86 1.11 0.41
N PRO A 18 9.16 1.00 0.10
CA PRO A 18 9.89 -0.27 0.16
C PRO A 18 9.85 -0.97 1.52
N GLY A 19 9.65 -0.21 2.60
CA GLY A 19 9.50 -0.77 3.95
C GLY A 19 8.15 -1.43 4.20
N LEU A 20 7.11 -1.11 3.43
CA LEU A 20 5.76 -1.65 3.63
C LEU A 20 5.48 -2.77 2.63
N VAL A 21 5.21 -3.96 3.14
CA VAL A 21 4.90 -5.14 2.33
C VAL A 21 3.50 -5.63 2.66
N LEU A 22 2.65 -5.73 1.66
CA LEU A 22 1.39 -6.46 1.77
C LEU A 22 1.61 -7.86 1.17
N PRO A 23 1.44 -8.94 1.94
CA PRO A 23 1.58 -10.30 1.42
C PRO A 23 0.62 -10.53 0.24
N ASP A 24 1.02 -11.38 -0.69
CA ASP A 24 0.22 -11.82 -1.85
C ASP A 24 -0.12 -10.73 -2.89
N VAL A 25 0.44 -9.53 -2.75
CA VAL A 25 0.25 -8.42 -3.69
C VAL A 25 1.60 -7.96 -4.23
N PRO A 26 1.77 -7.80 -5.57
CA PRO A 26 2.99 -7.21 -6.11
C PRO A 26 3.22 -5.82 -5.54
N ALA A 27 4.44 -5.57 -5.05
CA ALA A 27 4.80 -4.33 -4.36
C ALA A 27 4.60 -3.07 -5.23
N GLU A 28 4.64 -3.21 -6.56
CA GLU A 28 4.40 -2.11 -7.50
C GLU A 28 2.97 -1.55 -7.41
N TYR A 29 1.98 -2.39 -7.12
CA TYR A 29 0.58 -1.96 -6.97
C TYR A 29 0.27 -1.47 -5.56
N PHE A 30 1.14 -1.75 -4.60
CA PHE A 30 0.96 -1.36 -3.21
C PHE A 30 1.61 -0.01 -2.92
N GLN A 31 0.77 1.02 -2.88
CA GLN A 31 1.23 2.40 -2.76
C GLN A 31 0.71 3.06 -1.48
N ALA A 32 1.52 3.96 -0.93
CA ALA A 32 1.18 4.74 0.24
C ALA A 32 1.48 6.23 0.00
N LEU A 33 0.71 7.07 0.69
CA LEU A 33 0.94 8.51 0.78
C LEU A 33 1.33 8.81 2.24
N PRO A 34 2.62 9.01 2.54
CA PRO A 34 3.06 9.33 3.89
C PRO A 34 2.70 10.77 4.23
N PHE A 35 2.08 10.99 5.40
CA PHE A 35 1.77 12.33 5.91
C PHE A 35 2.89 12.92 6.78
N GLY A 36 3.91 12.13 7.13
CA GLY A 36 5.07 12.53 7.92
C GLY A 36 6.40 12.16 7.24
N HIS A 37 7.50 12.47 7.91
CA HIS A 37 8.85 12.16 7.43
C HIS A 37 9.25 10.69 7.62
N ASP A 38 8.76 10.06 8.68
CA ASP A 38 9.10 8.67 8.99
C ASP A 38 8.23 7.71 8.18
N LEU A 39 8.92 6.84 7.44
CA LEU A 39 8.28 5.74 6.71
C LEU A 39 8.35 4.49 7.59
N PRO A 40 7.22 3.97 8.10
CA PRO A 40 7.22 2.71 8.80
C PRO A 40 7.66 1.58 7.87
N ALA A 41 8.34 0.59 8.45
CA ALA A 41 8.67 -0.66 7.78
C ALA A 41 7.97 -1.82 8.50
N GLY A 42 7.34 -2.71 7.75
CA GLY A 42 6.61 -3.85 8.29
C GLY A 42 5.62 -4.46 7.30
N THR A 43 5.03 -5.56 7.73
CA THR A 43 3.96 -6.24 6.99
C THR A 43 2.64 -5.55 7.26
N VAL A 44 1.95 -5.16 6.20
CA VAL A 44 0.62 -4.57 6.26
C VAL A 44 -0.41 -5.69 6.16
N ALA A 45 -1.42 -5.63 7.01
CA ALA A 45 -2.60 -6.49 6.91
C ALA A 45 -3.84 -5.61 6.82
N TYR A 46 -4.76 -5.97 5.95
CA TYR A 46 -6.09 -5.36 5.95
C TYR A 46 -6.88 -5.82 7.18
N HIS A 47 -7.81 -4.98 7.62
CA HIS A 47 -8.75 -5.38 8.66
C HIS A 47 -9.61 -6.55 8.16
N ALA A 48 -9.96 -7.50 9.04
CA ALA A 48 -10.73 -8.70 8.70
C ALA A 48 -12.07 -8.41 8.00
N ALA A 49 -12.63 -7.20 8.17
CA ALA A 49 -13.82 -6.75 7.45
C ALA A 49 -13.62 -6.62 5.91
N PHE A 50 -12.37 -6.58 5.45
CA PHE A 50 -11.99 -6.60 4.03
C PHE A 50 -11.57 -8.00 3.56
N GLU A 51 -11.50 -8.98 4.48
CA GLU A 51 -11.39 -10.39 4.10
C GLU A 51 -12.77 -10.84 3.61
N THR A 52 -12.94 -10.83 2.30
CA THR A 52 -14.10 -11.46 1.66
C THR A 52 -14.04 -12.96 1.98
N THR A 53 -14.87 -13.41 2.91
CA THR A 53 -15.20 -14.84 3.03
C THR A 53 -16.00 -15.18 1.78
N GLY A 54 -15.33 -15.79 0.80
CA GLY A 54 -15.99 -16.40 -0.36
C GLY A 54 -16.87 -17.56 0.06
#